data_AF-A0A0R1MLQ9-F1
#
_entry.id   AF-A0A0R1MLQ9-F1
#
_cell.length_a   1.000
_cell.length_b   1.000
_cell.length_c   1.000
_cell.angle_alpha   90.00
_cell.angle_beta   90.00
_cell.angle_gamma   90.00
#
_symmetry.space_group_name_H-M   'P 1'
#
loop_
_entity.id
_entity.type
_entity.pdbx_description
1 polymer ?
#
loop_
_entity_poly.entity_id
_entity_poly.type
_entity_poly.pdbx_seq_one_letter_code
_entity_poly.pdbx_strand_id
1 'polypeptide(L)'
;MTDKWATADFPIGMYHLNADQSVNFQMNRFFNWSNDREMLKQMKKIGNDQQTYPQSIAAFEDLGEKALSEGEKLRAALYFRAAEFYLPDDVPDKKTLRDKFISLNNAYYGIGTKQHFLIPYATGHISAYRLTPTAPRGTILFINGFDGYIEELTRMMMVFRDAGYDVIYFDGPGQGYALEEERLAMTHQWEKPVKTVLDYFDVNDVTAVGMSLGGNLVLRAAAFEKRIKRAVCFDVLPDFYTCITNQLPEELKVTLARSAVLPTNCRKN
;
A
#
# COMPACT_ATOMS: atom_id res chain seq x y z
N MET A 1 2.41 -20.89 14.08
CA MET A 1 1.12 -20.34 14.55
C MET A 1 0.04 -20.91 13.67
N THR A 2 -0.98 -21.49 14.29
CA THR A 2 -2.02 -22.35 13.70
C THR A 2 -3.37 -21.64 13.52
N ASP A 3 -3.41 -20.34 13.73
CA ASP A 3 -4.66 -19.58 13.64
C ASP A 3 -4.85 -19.04 12.23
N LYS A 4 -6.03 -19.29 11.68
CA LYS A 4 -6.49 -18.70 10.41
C LYS A 4 -6.78 -17.22 10.64
N TRP A 5 -6.30 -16.38 9.74
CA TRP A 5 -6.62 -14.96 9.74
C TRP A 5 -8.08 -14.73 9.33
N ALA A 6 -8.74 -13.82 10.04
CA ALA A 6 -10.14 -13.47 9.87
C ALA A 6 -10.34 -11.95 9.95
N THR A 7 -11.52 -11.49 9.53
CA THR A 7 -11.89 -10.07 9.64
C THR A 7 -11.94 -9.57 11.08
N ALA A 8 -12.10 -10.48 12.06
CA ALA A 8 -12.05 -10.16 13.49
C ALA A 8 -10.64 -9.75 13.98
N ASP A 9 -9.59 -10.00 13.19
CA ASP A 9 -8.21 -9.62 13.52
C ASP A 9 -7.92 -8.13 13.28
N PHE A 10 -8.88 -7.38 12.72
CA PHE A 10 -8.78 -5.93 12.53
C PHE A 10 -9.54 -5.18 13.62
N PRO A 11 -9.06 -4.00 14.04
CA PRO A 11 -9.80 -3.16 14.96
C PRO A 11 -11.07 -2.60 14.30
N ILE A 12 -12.06 -2.28 15.12
CA ILE A 12 -13.27 -1.58 14.69
C ILE A 12 -13.17 -0.10 15.08
N GLY A 13 -13.35 0.79 14.10
CA GLY A 13 -13.39 2.24 14.30
C GLY A 13 -12.03 2.93 14.21
N MET A 14 -12.00 4.21 14.58
CA MET A 14 -10.79 5.02 14.66
C MET A 14 -10.62 5.55 16.08
N TYR A 15 -9.37 5.75 16.47
CA TYR A 15 -8.96 6.32 17.75
C TYR A 15 -8.47 7.75 17.56
N HIS A 16 -8.67 8.60 18.57
CA HIS A 16 -8.02 9.90 18.61
C HIS A 16 -6.59 9.72 19.13
N LEU A 17 -5.64 9.70 18.20
CA LEU A 17 -4.19 9.51 18.41
C LEU A 17 -3.41 10.80 18.18
N ASN A 18 -3.94 11.76 17.44
CA ASN A 18 -3.32 13.08 17.25
C ASN A 18 -4.41 14.15 17.02
N ALA A 19 -4.10 15.41 17.35
CA ALA A 19 -4.98 16.55 17.11
C ALA A 19 -5.06 16.93 15.63
N ASP A 20 -3.97 16.78 14.88
CA ASP A 20 -3.97 16.94 13.43
C ASP A 20 -4.69 15.75 12.77
N GLN A 21 -5.70 16.05 11.96
CA GLN A 21 -6.55 15.02 11.36
C GLN A 21 -5.79 14.10 10.39
N SER A 22 -4.84 14.64 9.64
CA SER A 22 -4.03 13.89 8.67
C SER A 22 -3.07 12.94 9.42
N VAL A 23 -2.37 13.46 10.42
CA VAL A 23 -1.49 12.65 11.28
C VAL A 23 -2.30 11.59 12.01
N ASN A 24 -3.45 11.96 12.57
CA ASN A 24 -4.35 11.02 13.26
C ASN A 24 -4.79 9.88 12.34
N PHE A 25 -5.15 10.19 11.09
CA PHE A 25 -5.53 9.18 10.11
C PHE A 25 -4.40 8.19 9.84
N GLN A 26 -3.18 8.69 9.58
CA GLN A 26 -2.03 7.83 9.29
C GLN A 26 -1.62 6.97 10.49
N MET A 27 -1.64 7.53 11.71
CA MET A 27 -1.40 6.75 12.93
C MET A 27 -2.41 5.61 13.08
N ASN A 28 -3.70 5.86 12.81
CA ASN A 28 -4.73 4.82 12.80
C ASN A 28 -4.47 3.78 11.70
N ARG A 29 -4.08 4.20 10.49
CA ARG A 29 -3.72 3.29 9.40
C ARG A 29 -2.63 2.30 9.82
N PHE A 30 -1.53 2.78 10.40
CA PHE A 30 -0.43 1.90 10.83
C PHE A 30 -0.86 0.94 11.94
N PHE A 31 -1.63 1.42 12.91
CA PHE A 31 -2.19 0.56 13.97
C PHE A 31 -3.20 -0.48 13.43
N ASN A 32 -4.03 -0.11 12.45
CA ASN A 32 -5.12 -0.96 11.96
C ASN A 32 -4.63 -2.28 11.35
N TRP A 33 -3.39 -2.32 10.84
CA TRP A 33 -2.77 -3.53 10.30
C TRP A 33 -2.22 -4.47 11.37
N SER A 34 -2.13 -4.07 12.64
CA SER A 34 -1.69 -4.93 13.76
C SER A 34 -2.81 -5.32 14.73
N ASN A 35 -3.76 -4.42 14.96
CA ASN A 35 -4.71 -4.51 16.08
C ASN A 35 -3.99 -4.73 17.44
N ASP A 36 -2.74 -4.27 17.55
CA ASP A 36 -1.90 -4.50 18.71
C ASP A 36 -2.23 -3.50 19.83
N ARG A 37 -2.78 -4.01 20.93
CA ARG A 37 -3.21 -3.17 22.07
C ARG A 37 -2.08 -2.39 22.73
N GLU A 38 -0.87 -2.95 22.77
CA GLU A 38 0.29 -2.25 23.33
C GLU A 38 0.75 -1.15 22.36
N MET A 39 0.74 -1.42 21.05
CA MET A 39 1.00 -0.40 20.03
C MET A 39 0.02 0.78 20.15
N LEU A 40 -1.28 0.50 20.30
CA LEU A 40 -2.30 1.54 20.51
C LEU A 40 -2.03 2.39 21.77
N LYS A 41 -1.66 1.74 22.88
CA LYS A 41 -1.34 2.42 24.13
C LYS A 41 -0.09 3.29 24.01
N GLN A 42 0.92 2.83 23.28
CA GLN A 42 2.14 3.57 23.01
C GLN A 42 1.87 4.78 22.10
N MET A 43 1.13 4.59 21.00
CA MET A 43 0.74 5.67 20.07
C MET A 43 -0.07 6.78 20.77
N LYS A 44 -0.95 6.45 21.71
CA LYS A 44 -1.67 7.44 22.52
C LYS A 44 -0.77 8.33 23.38
N LYS A 45 0.47 7.90 23.66
CA LYS A 45 1.45 8.71 24.41
C LYS A 45 2.32 9.58 23.51
N ILE A 46 2.38 9.26 22.22
CA ILE A 46 3.12 10.03 21.22
C ILE A 46 2.34 11.31 20.88
N GLY A 47 1.03 11.16 20.64
CA GLY A 47 0.15 12.25 20.24
C GLY A 47 0.05 13.39 21.25
N ASN A 48 0.37 14.61 20.82
CA ASN A 48 0.09 15.84 21.54
C ASN A 48 -0.09 17.02 20.56
N ASP A 49 -0.72 18.10 21.03
CA ASP A 49 -1.12 19.26 20.21
C ASP A 49 0.06 20.06 19.60
N GLN A 50 1.29 19.84 20.07
CA GLN A 50 2.49 20.55 19.62
C GLN A 50 3.48 19.64 18.88
N GLN A 51 3.04 18.44 18.51
CA GLN A 51 3.91 17.43 17.94
C GLN A 51 4.38 17.80 16.53
N THR A 52 5.70 17.76 16.33
CA THR A 52 6.33 17.94 15.00
C THR A 52 6.64 16.60 14.34
N TYR A 53 6.86 16.59 13.02
CA TYR A 53 7.30 15.39 12.31
C TYR A 53 8.63 14.82 12.85
N PRO A 54 9.70 15.61 13.08
CA PRO A 54 10.93 15.06 13.64
C PRO A 54 10.74 14.37 14.99
N GLN A 55 9.92 14.92 15.88
CA GLN A 55 9.59 14.29 17.17
C GLN A 55 8.79 12.99 16.98
N SER A 56 7.86 12.97 16.03
CA SER A 56 7.05 11.78 15.74
C SER A 56 7.91 10.66 15.17
N ILE A 57 8.78 10.99 14.22
CA ILE A 57 9.73 10.07 13.58
C ILE A 57 10.63 9.44 14.64
N ALA A 58 11.29 10.26 15.47
CA ALA A 58 12.15 9.76 16.54
C ALA A 58 11.39 8.86 17.54
N ALA A 59 10.17 9.26 17.94
CA ALA A 59 9.35 8.44 18.84
C ALA A 59 8.98 7.08 18.23
N PHE A 60 8.65 7.04 16.94
CA PHE A 60 8.37 5.79 16.23
C PHE A 60 9.62 4.93 16.07
N GLU A 61 10.77 5.51 15.75
CA GLU A 61 12.03 4.77 15.68
C GLU A 61 12.41 4.14 17.03
N ASP A 62 12.36 4.91 18.11
CA ASP A 62 12.65 4.42 19.47
C ASP A 62 11.73 3.25 19.86
N LEU A 63 10.43 3.37 19.56
CA LEU A 63 9.46 2.31 19.81
C LEU A 63 9.68 1.09 18.88
N GLY A 64 10.09 1.33 17.64
CA GLY A 64 10.44 0.29 16.67
C GLY A 64 11.64 -0.53 17.13
N GLU A 65 12.72 0.13 17.54
CA GLU A 65 13.92 -0.53 18.07
C GLU A 65 13.63 -1.28 19.38
N LYS A 66 12.85 -0.67 20.27
CA LYS A 66 12.41 -1.36 21.50
C LYS A 66 11.62 -2.63 21.17
N ALA A 67 10.59 -2.53 20.33
CA ALA A 67 9.78 -3.68 19.93
C ALA A 67 10.63 -4.76 19.24
N LEU A 68 11.62 -4.36 18.43
CA LEU A 68 12.56 -5.27 17.79
C LEU A 68 13.40 -6.03 18.82
N SER A 69 13.93 -5.33 19.83
CA SER A 69 14.71 -5.94 20.92
C SER A 69 13.89 -6.92 21.77
N GLU A 70 12.57 -6.71 21.86
CA GLU A 70 11.61 -7.57 22.55
C GLU A 70 11.13 -8.75 21.69
N GLY A 71 11.54 -8.81 20.41
CA GLY A 71 11.15 -9.87 19.46
C GLY A 71 9.78 -9.63 18.79
N GLU A 72 9.18 -8.46 18.97
CA GLU A 72 7.84 -8.10 18.51
C GLU A 72 7.85 -7.61 17.05
N LYS A 73 8.13 -8.53 16.13
CA LYS A 73 8.43 -8.23 14.71
C LYS A 73 7.40 -7.33 14.01
N LEU A 74 6.11 -7.65 14.10
CA LEU A 74 5.08 -6.86 13.39
C LEU A 74 4.93 -5.45 13.99
N ARG A 75 4.99 -5.33 15.32
CA ARG A 75 4.94 -4.04 16.01
C ARG A 75 6.13 -3.17 15.60
N ALA A 76 7.34 -3.74 15.62
CA ALA A 76 8.54 -3.07 15.16
C ALA A 76 8.43 -2.63 13.69
N ALA A 77 7.97 -3.52 12.81
CA ALA A 77 7.79 -3.24 11.39
C ALA A 77 6.89 -2.01 11.17
N LEU A 78 5.73 -1.96 11.83
CA LEU A 78 4.75 -0.89 11.65
C LEU A 78 5.19 0.43 12.27
N TYR A 79 6.04 0.40 13.30
CA TYR A 79 6.70 1.61 13.80
C TYR A 79 7.74 2.15 12.83
N PHE A 80 8.59 1.30 12.26
CA PHE A 80 9.52 1.75 11.21
C PHE A 80 8.77 2.27 9.98
N ARG A 81 7.65 1.65 9.60
CA ARG A 81 6.76 2.15 8.55
C ARG A 81 6.18 3.52 8.88
N ALA A 82 5.77 3.73 10.13
CA ALA A 82 5.21 5.01 10.58
C ALA A 82 6.28 6.13 10.58
N ALA A 83 7.49 5.83 11.04
CA ALA A 83 8.63 6.77 10.95
C ALA A 83 8.99 7.10 9.49
N GLU A 84 9.12 6.06 8.66
CA GLU A 84 9.45 6.17 7.23
C GLU A 84 8.46 7.05 6.47
N PHE A 85 7.16 6.94 6.76
CA PHE A 85 6.11 7.71 6.07
C PHE A 85 6.32 9.22 6.15
N TYR A 86 6.82 9.73 7.28
CA TYR A 86 7.01 11.16 7.51
C TYR A 86 8.40 11.66 7.10
N LEU A 87 9.30 10.77 6.68
CA LEU A 87 10.62 11.17 6.19
C LEU A 87 10.53 11.72 4.75
N PRO A 88 11.27 12.80 4.45
CA PRO A 88 11.47 13.25 3.07
C PRO A 88 12.19 12.21 2.21
N ASP A 89 11.91 12.20 0.90
CA ASP A 89 12.43 11.21 -0.06
C ASP A 89 13.96 11.27 -0.25
N ASP A 90 14.59 12.40 0.06
CA ASP A 90 16.03 12.62 -0.07
C ASP A 90 16.83 12.22 1.17
N VAL A 91 16.15 11.78 2.24
CA VAL A 91 16.80 11.30 3.46
C VAL A 91 17.15 9.81 3.31
N PRO A 92 18.44 9.41 3.36
CA PRO A 92 18.85 8.01 3.18
C PRO A 92 18.21 7.04 4.18
N ASP A 93 17.93 7.50 5.41
CA ASP A 93 17.31 6.69 6.46
C ASP A 93 15.91 6.22 6.08
N LYS A 94 15.21 6.91 5.17
CA LYS A 94 13.90 6.50 4.67
C LYS A 94 13.96 5.09 4.06
N LYS A 95 14.94 4.84 3.20
CA LYS A 95 15.15 3.51 2.60
C LYS A 95 15.48 2.48 3.68
N THR A 96 16.35 2.82 4.63
CA THR A 96 16.72 1.93 5.75
C THR A 96 15.50 1.50 6.56
N LEU A 97 14.60 2.44 6.90
CA LEU A 97 13.38 2.13 7.65
C LEU A 97 12.39 1.32 6.81
N ARG A 98 12.26 1.61 5.52
CA ARG A 98 11.46 0.82 4.59
C ARG A 98 11.95 -0.63 4.51
N ASP A 99 13.26 -0.83 4.35
CA ASP A 99 13.87 -2.17 4.30
C ASP A 99 13.63 -2.94 5.61
N LYS A 100 13.76 -2.27 6.77
CA LYS A 100 13.40 -2.85 8.09
C LYS A 100 11.93 -3.25 8.15
N PHE A 101 11.02 -2.37 7.73
CA PHE A 101 9.59 -2.65 7.68
C PHE A 101 9.29 -3.89 6.84
N ILE A 102 9.74 -3.92 5.58
CA ILE A 102 9.48 -5.03 4.64
C ILE A 102 10.04 -6.35 5.20
N SER A 103 11.28 -6.33 5.69
CA SER A 103 11.94 -7.52 6.23
C SER A 103 11.20 -8.09 7.44
N LEU A 104 10.87 -7.25 8.42
CA LEU A 104 10.17 -7.68 9.64
C LEU A 104 8.73 -8.12 9.38
N ASN A 105 8.02 -7.43 8.47
CA ASN A 105 6.67 -7.80 8.05
C ASN A 105 6.67 -9.18 7.38
N ASN A 106 7.57 -9.41 6.42
CA ASN A 106 7.68 -10.68 5.74
C ASN A 106 8.10 -11.81 6.70
N ALA A 107 9.02 -11.53 7.62
CA ALA A 107 9.43 -12.48 8.66
C ALA A 107 8.30 -12.84 9.63
N TYR A 108 7.39 -11.91 9.93
CA TYR A 108 6.21 -12.17 10.76
C TYR A 108 5.19 -13.07 10.05
N TYR A 109 4.89 -12.80 8.78
CA TYR A 109 3.90 -13.56 8.01
C TYR A 109 4.46 -14.84 7.35
N GLY A 110 5.76 -15.11 7.49
CA GLY A 110 6.40 -16.29 6.90
C GLY A 110 6.55 -16.21 5.38
N ILE A 111 6.68 -14.99 4.86
CA ILE A 111 6.84 -14.70 3.44
C ILE A 111 8.31 -14.87 3.05
N GLY A 112 8.57 -15.73 2.07
CA GLY A 112 9.91 -15.96 1.52
C GLY A 112 9.91 -15.92 0.00
N THR A 113 10.97 -16.46 -0.61
CA THR A 113 11.20 -16.46 -2.07
C THR A 113 10.17 -17.26 -2.88
N LYS A 114 9.34 -18.07 -2.21
CA LYS A 114 8.22 -18.79 -2.86
C LYS A 114 6.93 -17.97 -2.93
N GLN A 115 6.86 -16.87 -2.19
CA GLN A 115 5.69 -16.01 -2.10
C GLN A 115 5.97 -14.62 -2.66
N HIS A 116 7.22 -14.15 -2.67
CA HIS A 116 7.62 -12.85 -3.22
C HIS A 116 8.37 -13.02 -4.55
N PHE A 117 7.95 -12.24 -5.55
CA PHE A 117 8.41 -12.33 -6.93
C PHE A 117 8.76 -10.94 -7.46
N LEU A 118 9.87 -10.85 -8.18
CA LEU A 118 10.23 -9.70 -9.01
C LEU A 118 9.97 -10.07 -10.47
N ILE A 119 8.90 -9.49 -11.04
CA ILE A 119 8.40 -9.80 -12.38
C ILE A 119 9.00 -8.79 -13.36
N PRO A 120 9.74 -9.23 -14.41
CA PRO A 120 10.30 -8.31 -15.39
C PRO A 120 9.22 -7.45 -16.07
N TYR A 121 9.42 -6.13 -16.10
CA TYR A 121 8.52 -5.17 -16.70
C TYR A 121 9.26 -3.93 -17.21
N ALA A 122 9.12 -3.65 -18.51
CA ALA A 122 9.82 -2.55 -19.17
C ALA A 122 11.34 -2.58 -18.89
N THR A 123 11.86 -1.56 -18.20
CA THR A 123 13.30 -1.44 -17.88
C THR A 123 13.68 -1.99 -16.51
N GLY A 124 12.73 -2.50 -15.72
CA GLY A 124 12.96 -2.96 -14.35
C GLY A 124 12.00 -4.09 -13.96
N HIS A 125 11.56 -4.08 -12.71
CA HIS A 125 10.70 -5.14 -12.16
C HIS A 125 9.48 -4.60 -11.42
N ILE A 126 8.43 -5.41 -11.42
CA ILE A 126 7.25 -5.29 -10.58
C ILE A 126 7.41 -6.22 -9.38
N SER A 127 7.25 -5.69 -8.17
CA SER A 127 7.21 -6.50 -6.95
C SER A 127 5.80 -7.06 -6.76
N ALA A 128 5.68 -8.39 -6.68
CA ALA A 128 4.41 -9.07 -6.49
C ALA A 128 4.54 -10.16 -5.43
N TYR A 129 3.47 -10.33 -4.65
CA TYR A 129 3.32 -11.43 -3.72
C TYR A 129 2.18 -12.35 -4.16
N ARG A 130 2.36 -13.66 -3.99
CA ARG A 130 1.31 -14.66 -4.22
C ARG A 130 1.13 -15.57 -3.02
N LEU A 131 -0.10 -15.64 -2.52
CA LEU A 131 -0.51 -16.45 -1.38
C LEU A 131 -1.56 -17.47 -1.83
N THR A 132 -1.14 -18.72 -1.99
CA THR A 132 -1.99 -19.79 -2.52
C THR A 132 -2.38 -20.78 -1.42
N PRO A 133 -3.68 -20.98 -1.13
CA PRO A 133 -4.14 -22.05 -0.26
C PRO A 133 -4.08 -23.41 -0.98
N THR A 134 -4.21 -24.51 -0.25
CA THR A 134 -4.09 -25.87 -0.81
C THR A 134 -5.07 -26.16 -1.96
N ALA A 135 -6.31 -25.64 -1.86
CA ALA A 135 -7.34 -25.81 -2.87
C ALA A 135 -8.01 -24.45 -3.12
N PRO A 136 -7.47 -23.61 -4.02
CA PRO A 136 -8.03 -22.29 -4.30
C PRO A 136 -9.42 -22.39 -4.94
N ARG A 137 -10.36 -21.61 -4.43
CA ARG A 137 -11.73 -21.50 -4.97
C ARG A 137 -11.88 -20.39 -6.03
N GLY A 138 -10.82 -19.64 -6.28
CA GLY A 138 -10.74 -18.53 -7.23
C GLY A 138 -9.52 -17.65 -6.94
N THR A 139 -9.19 -16.77 -7.88
CA THR A 139 -8.04 -15.88 -7.76
C THR A 139 -8.48 -14.42 -7.55
N ILE A 140 -7.85 -13.77 -6.58
CA ILE A 140 -7.96 -12.33 -6.31
C ILE A 140 -6.66 -11.67 -6.75
N LEU A 141 -6.77 -10.66 -7.61
CA LEU A 141 -5.68 -9.76 -7.95
C LEU A 141 -5.91 -8.43 -7.21
N PHE A 142 -5.01 -8.04 -6.31
CA PHE A 142 -5.15 -6.82 -5.52
C PHE A 142 -4.15 -5.75 -6.01
N ILE A 143 -4.68 -4.56 -6.30
CA ILE A 143 -3.92 -3.38 -6.76
C ILE A 143 -3.92 -2.36 -5.62
N ASN A 144 -2.73 -1.98 -5.19
CA ASN A 144 -2.49 -1.03 -4.10
C ASN A 144 -2.91 0.41 -4.48
N GLY A 145 -2.91 1.31 -3.49
CA GLY A 145 -3.19 2.73 -3.63
C GLY A 145 -1.97 3.58 -3.98
N PHE A 146 -2.05 4.88 -3.70
CA PHE A 146 -1.02 5.85 -4.10
C PHE A 146 0.21 5.85 -3.19
N ASP A 147 0.00 5.85 -1.86
CA ASP A 147 1.01 6.15 -0.84
C ASP A 147 1.33 4.96 0.09
N GLY A 148 0.87 3.76 -0.28
CA GLY A 148 1.11 2.54 0.49
C GLY A 148 2.15 1.64 -0.11
N TYR A 149 2.66 0.74 0.71
CA TYR A 149 3.38 -0.44 0.25
C TYR A 149 2.47 -1.66 0.27
N ILE A 150 2.59 -2.55 -0.71
CA ILE A 150 1.86 -3.81 -0.74
C ILE A 150 2.06 -4.65 0.53
N GLU A 151 3.21 -4.54 1.19
CA GLU A 151 3.52 -5.24 2.43
C GLU A 151 2.61 -4.82 3.60
N GLU A 152 2.07 -3.59 3.61
CA GLU A 152 1.08 -3.16 4.61
C GLU A 152 -0.20 -3.98 4.52
N LEU A 153 -0.52 -4.47 3.31
CA LEU A 153 -1.75 -5.18 3.02
C LEU A 153 -1.67 -6.67 3.34
N THR A 154 -0.50 -7.20 3.71
CA THR A 154 -0.27 -8.65 3.88
C THR A 154 -1.28 -9.27 4.83
N ARG A 155 -1.65 -8.64 5.95
CA ARG A 155 -2.69 -9.18 6.85
C ARG A 155 -4.02 -9.43 6.13
N MET A 156 -4.48 -8.46 5.33
CA MET A 156 -5.71 -8.59 4.56
C MET A 156 -5.60 -9.70 3.51
N MET A 157 -4.44 -9.83 2.86
CA MET A 157 -4.20 -10.88 1.89
C MET A 157 -4.21 -12.28 2.55
N MET A 158 -3.70 -12.40 3.78
CA MET A 158 -3.76 -13.63 4.56
C MET A 158 -5.21 -14.04 4.88
N VAL A 159 -6.09 -13.06 5.15
CA VAL A 159 -7.53 -13.31 5.38
C VAL A 159 -8.19 -13.86 4.11
N PHE A 160 -7.91 -13.27 2.95
CA PHE A 160 -8.42 -13.78 1.68
C PHE A 160 -7.91 -15.19 1.39
N ARG A 161 -6.62 -15.45 1.64
CA ARG A 161 -6.03 -16.79 1.52
C ARG A 161 -6.72 -17.80 2.44
N ASP A 162 -6.95 -17.45 3.70
CA ASP A 162 -7.57 -18.34 4.69
C ASP A 162 -9.07 -18.54 4.45
N ALA A 163 -9.70 -17.62 3.72
CA ALA A 163 -11.02 -17.78 3.12
C ALA A 163 -11.03 -18.63 1.83
N GLY A 164 -9.88 -19.15 1.41
CA GLY A 164 -9.73 -20.12 0.32
C GLY A 164 -9.44 -19.51 -1.06
N TYR A 165 -9.00 -18.27 -1.15
CA TYR A 165 -8.64 -17.63 -2.43
C TYR A 165 -7.12 -17.70 -2.69
N ASP A 166 -6.73 -17.90 -3.94
CA ASP A 166 -5.37 -17.59 -4.39
C ASP A 166 -5.26 -16.07 -4.53
N VAL A 167 -4.31 -15.45 -3.85
CA VAL A 167 -4.22 -13.99 -3.78
C VAL A 167 -2.91 -13.53 -4.39
N ILE A 168 -2.99 -12.69 -5.41
CA ILE A 168 -1.85 -12.01 -6.02
C ILE A 168 -2.01 -10.52 -5.72
N TYR A 169 -0.99 -9.88 -5.16
CA TYR A 169 -1.00 -8.45 -4.88
C TYR A 169 0.36 -7.85 -5.20
N PHE A 170 0.37 -6.66 -5.81
CA PHE A 170 1.58 -6.13 -6.43
C PHE A 170 1.61 -4.60 -6.48
N ASP A 171 2.82 -4.05 -6.49
CA ASP A 171 3.12 -2.65 -6.74
C ASP A 171 3.66 -2.54 -8.16
N GLY A 172 2.95 -1.83 -9.03
CA GLY A 172 3.40 -1.56 -10.40
C GLY A 172 3.94 -0.14 -10.57
N PRO A 173 4.10 0.33 -11.83
CA PRO A 173 4.74 1.62 -12.11
C PRO A 173 4.10 2.78 -11.34
N GLY A 174 4.92 3.57 -10.64
CA GLY A 174 4.48 4.67 -9.79
C GLY A 174 4.07 4.27 -8.37
N GLN A 175 4.27 3.01 -7.98
CA GLN A 175 3.97 2.50 -6.64
C GLN A 175 5.19 1.76 -6.07
N GLY A 176 5.37 1.88 -4.75
CA GLY A 176 6.31 1.11 -3.93
C GLY A 176 7.64 0.76 -4.60
N TYR A 177 7.98 -0.53 -4.61
CA TYR A 177 9.23 -1.05 -5.17
C TYR A 177 9.50 -0.60 -6.60
N ALA A 178 8.49 -0.67 -7.47
CA ALA A 178 8.65 -0.34 -8.88
C ALA A 178 9.03 1.14 -9.09
N LEU A 179 8.50 2.05 -8.27
CA LEU A 179 8.87 3.46 -8.33
C LEU A 179 10.22 3.73 -7.64
N GLU A 180 10.42 3.19 -6.44
CA GLU A 180 11.54 3.60 -5.60
C GLU A 180 12.86 2.94 -5.99
N GLU A 181 12.83 1.64 -6.34
CA GLU A 181 14.04 0.88 -6.71
C GLU A 181 14.29 0.94 -8.22
N GLU A 182 13.22 0.81 -9.02
CA GLU A 182 13.32 0.63 -10.48
C GLU A 182 12.99 1.91 -11.26
N ARG A 183 12.59 2.99 -10.58
CA ARG A 183 12.23 4.30 -11.18
C ARG A 183 11.17 4.20 -12.28
N LEU A 184 10.31 3.19 -12.21
CA LEU A 184 9.18 3.04 -13.12
C LEU A 184 8.10 4.05 -12.74
N ALA A 185 7.95 5.10 -13.55
CA ALA A 185 6.98 6.15 -13.32
C ALA A 185 5.53 5.67 -13.54
N MET A 186 4.58 6.32 -12.85
CA MET A 186 3.14 6.06 -13.02
C MET A 186 2.74 6.15 -14.49
N THR A 187 1.98 5.15 -14.96
CA THR A 187 1.39 5.15 -16.30
C THR A 187 -0.12 5.12 -16.21
N HIS A 188 -0.83 5.73 -17.16
CA HIS A 188 -2.28 5.56 -17.27
C HIS A 188 -2.65 4.21 -17.91
N GLN A 189 -1.71 3.50 -18.53
CA GLN A 189 -1.95 2.25 -19.26
C GLN A 189 -1.87 1.03 -18.32
N TRP A 190 -2.61 1.07 -17.23
CA TRP A 190 -2.56 0.05 -16.17
C TRP A 190 -3.02 -1.35 -16.58
N GLU A 191 -3.63 -1.49 -17.75
CA GLU A 191 -3.81 -2.80 -18.38
C GLU A 191 -2.49 -3.52 -18.68
N LYS A 192 -1.39 -2.79 -18.93
CA LYS A 192 -0.08 -3.38 -19.27
C LYS A 192 0.59 -4.07 -18.08
N PRO A 193 0.83 -3.42 -16.93
CA PRO A 193 1.41 -4.10 -15.77
C PRO A 193 0.50 -5.21 -15.24
N VAL A 194 -0.84 -5.03 -15.27
CA VAL A 194 -1.77 -6.10 -14.89
C VAL A 194 -1.64 -7.30 -15.84
N LYS A 195 -1.60 -7.07 -17.16
CA LYS A 195 -1.36 -8.14 -18.13
C LYS A 195 -0.06 -8.89 -17.82
N THR A 196 1.03 -8.17 -17.56
CA THR A 196 2.33 -8.76 -17.23
C THR A 196 2.27 -9.67 -16.00
N VAL A 197 1.61 -9.23 -14.92
CA VAL A 197 1.43 -10.04 -13.71
C VAL A 197 0.59 -11.29 -13.99
N LEU A 198 -0.52 -11.16 -14.73
CA LEU A 198 -1.38 -12.29 -15.07
C LEU A 198 -0.70 -13.29 -16.01
N ASP A 199 0.10 -12.81 -16.96
CA ASP A 199 0.91 -13.65 -17.84
C ASP A 199 1.96 -14.45 -17.04
N TYR A 200 2.66 -13.78 -16.13
CA TYR A 200 3.72 -14.39 -15.32
C TYR A 200 3.20 -15.55 -14.47
N PHE A 201 2.01 -15.39 -13.88
CA PHE A 201 1.40 -16.42 -13.04
C PHE A 201 0.47 -17.38 -13.78
N ASP A 202 0.30 -17.22 -15.10
CA ASP A 202 -0.63 -17.96 -15.96
C ASP A 202 -2.06 -18.03 -15.42
N VAL A 203 -2.65 -16.86 -15.14
CA VAL A 203 -4.00 -16.75 -14.56
C VAL A 203 -4.99 -16.14 -15.57
N ASN A 204 -6.12 -16.82 -15.79
CA ASN A 204 -7.07 -16.49 -16.85
C ASN A 204 -8.49 -16.06 -16.39
N ASP A 205 -8.81 -16.20 -15.10
CA ASP A 205 -10.06 -15.70 -14.47
C ASP A 205 -9.72 -15.10 -13.11
N VAL A 206 -9.81 -13.77 -13.00
CA VAL A 206 -9.54 -13.07 -11.74
C VAL A 206 -10.67 -12.15 -11.33
N THR A 207 -10.85 -12.06 -10.02
CA THR A 207 -11.49 -10.92 -9.38
C THR A 207 -10.42 -9.91 -9.03
N ALA A 208 -10.42 -8.77 -9.72
CA ALA A 208 -9.48 -7.70 -9.45
C ALA A 208 -10.07 -6.72 -8.42
N VAL A 209 -9.31 -6.38 -7.40
CA VAL A 209 -9.67 -5.43 -6.35
C VAL A 209 -8.67 -4.28 -6.40
N GLY A 210 -9.14 -3.04 -6.45
CA GLY A 210 -8.29 -1.86 -6.47
C GLY A 210 -8.56 -0.96 -5.28
N MET A 211 -7.55 -0.68 -4.46
CA MET A 211 -7.70 0.15 -3.26
C MET A 211 -7.33 1.62 -3.51
N SER A 212 -8.18 2.57 -3.12
CA SER A 212 -7.95 4.01 -3.28
C SER A 212 -7.63 4.39 -4.74
N LEU A 213 -6.43 4.91 -5.04
CA LEU A 213 -5.98 5.10 -6.43
C LEU A 213 -6.11 3.82 -7.26
N GLY A 214 -5.83 2.65 -6.67
CA GLY A 214 -6.03 1.34 -7.28
C GLY A 214 -7.44 1.12 -7.80
N GLY A 215 -8.46 1.78 -7.24
CA GLY A 215 -9.84 1.78 -7.76
C GLY A 215 -9.95 2.38 -9.16
N ASN A 216 -9.16 3.42 -9.48
CA ASN A 216 -9.04 3.92 -10.85
C ASN A 216 -8.33 2.92 -11.75
N LEU A 217 -7.21 2.40 -11.26
CA LEU A 217 -6.30 1.54 -12.00
C LEU A 217 -6.94 0.20 -12.37
N VAL A 218 -7.75 -0.37 -11.46
CA VAL A 218 -8.45 -1.64 -11.67
C VAL A 218 -9.53 -1.50 -12.74
N LEU A 219 -10.26 -0.39 -12.76
CA LEU A 219 -11.26 -0.13 -13.81
C LEU A 219 -10.59 0.07 -15.17
N ARG A 220 -9.48 0.80 -15.21
CA ARG A 220 -8.67 0.95 -16.41
C ARG A 220 -8.18 -0.41 -16.90
N ALA A 221 -7.62 -1.25 -16.03
CA ALA A 221 -7.18 -2.59 -16.40
C ALA A 221 -8.34 -3.46 -16.90
N ALA A 222 -9.46 -3.51 -16.19
CA ALA A 222 -10.64 -4.32 -16.53
C ALA A 222 -11.24 -3.97 -17.89
N ALA A 223 -11.10 -2.71 -18.35
CA ALA A 223 -11.57 -2.32 -19.68
C ALA A 223 -10.82 -3.04 -20.82
N PHE A 224 -9.52 -3.32 -20.65
CA PHE A 224 -8.66 -3.85 -21.72
C PHE A 224 -8.16 -5.29 -21.47
N GLU A 225 -8.03 -5.73 -20.22
CA GLU A 225 -7.58 -7.07 -19.85
C GLU A 225 -8.78 -8.00 -19.58
N LYS A 226 -9.10 -8.85 -20.55
CA LYS A 226 -10.33 -9.68 -20.54
C LYS A 226 -10.29 -10.86 -19.57
N ARG A 227 -9.13 -11.17 -18.97
CA ARG A 227 -9.01 -12.16 -17.89
C ARG A 227 -9.56 -11.65 -16.56
N ILE A 228 -9.72 -10.33 -16.40
CA ILE A 228 -10.46 -9.75 -15.27
C ILE A 228 -11.96 -9.95 -15.52
N LYS A 229 -12.58 -10.86 -14.77
CA LYS A 229 -14.01 -11.17 -14.90
C LYS A 229 -14.88 -10.36 -13.94
N ARG A 230 -14.29 -9.91 -12.84
CA ARG A 230 -14.94 -9.15 -11.77
C ARG A 230 -13.99 -8.06 -11.32
N ALA A 231 -14.49 -6.84 -11.19
CA ALA A 231 -13.71 -5.69 -10.70
C ALA A 231 -14.40 -5.12 -9.46
N VAL A 232 -13.62 -4.84 -8.42
CA VAL A 232 -14.06 -4.25 -7.16
C VAL A 232 -13.22 -3.01 -6.88
N CYS A 233 -13.87 -1.89 -6.61
CA CYS A 233 -13.20 -0.66 -6.19
C CYS A 233 -13.32 -0.51 -4.67
N PHE A 234 -12.22 -0.19 -4.01
CA PHE A 234 -12.13 -0.02 -2.57
C PHE A 234 -11.30 1.24 -2.22
N ASP A 235 -11.74 2.46 -2.53
CA ASP A 235 -13.06 2.88 -2.99
C ASP A 235 -13.05 3.22 -4.50
N VAL A 236 -14.18 3.68 -5.04
CA VAL A 236 -14.28 4.21 -6.40
C VAL A 236 -13.54 5.54 -6.49
N LEU A 237 -12.46 5.56 -7.27
CA LEU A 237 -11.70 6.78 -7.55
C LEU A 237 -11.72 7.05 -9.07
N PRO A 238 -12.73 7.78 -9.58
CA PRO A 238 -12.87 7.99 -11.02
C PRO A 238 -11.86 9.02 -11.55
N ASP A 239 -11.36 9.92 -10.68
CA ASP A 239 -10.61 11.09 -11.10
C ASP A 239 -9.61 11.56 -10.04
N PHE A 240 -8.38 11.05 -10.12
CA PHE A 240 -7.32 11.44 -9.19
C PHE A 240 -6.89 12.90 -9.34
N TYR A 241 -6.97 13.44 -10.56
CA TYR A 241 -6.62 14.83 -10.81
C TYR A 241 -7.53 15.77 -10.02
N THR A 242 -8.84 15.54 -10.08
CA THR A 242 -9.82 16.31 -9.31
C THR A 242 -9.63 16.13 -7.80
N CYS A 243 -9.29 14.93 -7.32
CA CYS A 243 -8.98 14.70 -5.91
C CYS A 243 -7.82 15.57 -5.39
N ILE A 244 -6.77 15.73 -6.21
CA ILE A 244 -5.61 16.55 -5.83
C ILE A 244 -5.93 18.04 -5.97
N THR A 245 -6.50 18.48 -7.10
CA THR A 245 -6.75 19.92 -7.33
C THR A 245 -7.77 20.49 -6.35
N ASN A 246 -8.74 19.70 -5.86
CA ASN A 246 -9.69 20.15 -4.86
C ASN A 246 -9.06 20.55 -3.51
N GLN A 247 -7.86 20.05 -3.21
CA GLN A 247 -7.13 20.37 -1.97
C GLN A 247 -6.31 21.66 -2.04
N LEU A 248 -6.17 22.24 -3.24
CA LEU A 248 -5.37 23.44 -3.45
C LEU A 248 -6.15 24.73 -3.10
N PRO A 249 -5.47 25.84 -2.81
CA PRO A 249 -6.09 27.17 -2.79
C PRO A 249 -6.77 27.51 -4.13
N GLU A 250 -7.85 28.30 -4.10
CA GLU A 250 -8.66 28.63 -5.28
C GLU A 250 -7.83 29.20 -6.45
N GLU A 251 -6.84 30.03 -6.15
CA GLU A 251 -5.94 30.63 -7.15
C GLU A 251 -5.18 29.56 -7.97
N LEU A 252 -4.78 28.47 -7.31
CA LEU A 252 -4.11 27.34 -7.97
C LEU A 252 -5.11 26.45 -8.71
N LYS A 253 -6.36 26.33 -8.24
CA LYS A 253 -7.40 25.56 -8.95
C LYS A 253 -7.71 26.15 -10.32
N VAL A 254 -7.74 27.48 -10.43
CA VAL A 254 -7.96 28.17 -11.72
C VAL A 254 -6.79 27.90 -12.67
N THR A 255 -5.56 28.04 -12.16
CA THR A 255 -4.34 27.80 -12.95
C THR A 255 -4.22 26.34 -13.42
N LEU A 256 -4.62 25.40 -12.57
CA LEU A 256 -4.61 23.96 -12.83
C LEU A 256 -5.99 23.46 -13.28
N ALA A 257 -6.85 24.32 -13.82
CA ALA A 257 -8.09 23.86 -14.41
C ALA A 257 -7.77 22.98 -15.63
N ARG A 258 -8.55 21.91 -15.85
CA ARG A 258 -8.35 21.02 -17.01
C ARG A 258 -8.34 21.78 -18.34
N SER A 259 -9.22 22.76 -18.49
CA SER A 259 -9.27 23.64 -19.65
C SER A 259 -7.97 24.42 -19.88
N ALA A 260 -7.23 24.73 -18.82
CA ALA A 260 -5.96 25.44 -18.88
C ALA A 260 -4.77 24.51 -19.23
N VAL A 261 -4.78 23.25 -18.76
CA VAL A 261 -3.62 22.33 -18.93
C VAL A 261 -3.77 21.29 -20.06
N LEU A 262 -4.98 20.98 -20.51
CA LEU A 262 -5.20 20.05 -21.63
C LEU A 262 -4.54 20.54 -22.94
N PRO A 263 -4.62 21.83 -23.32
CA PRO A 263 -3.97 22.31 -24.55
C PRO A 263 -2.45 22.17 -24.54
N THR A 264 -1.81 22.18 -23.36
CA THR A 264 -0.37 21.98 -23.20
C THR A 264 0.02 20.50 -23.16
N ASN A 265 -0.83 19.65 -22.58
CA ASN A 265 -0.58 18.21 -22.47
C ASN A 265 -0.84 17.45 -23.79
N CYS A 266 -1.76 17.92 -24.63
CA CYS A 266 -2.00 17.33 -25.95
C CYS A 266 -0.97 17.74 -27.01
N ARG A 267 -0.08 18.70 -26.72
CA ARG A 267 0.95 19.20 -27.68
C ARG A 267 2.27 18.42 -27.67
N LYS A 268 2.37 17.34 -26.90
CA LYS A 268 3.53 16.44 -26.91
C LYS A 268 3.07 15.00 -27.06
N ASN A 269 2.85 14.61 -28.32
CA ASN A 269 2.99 13.24 -28.83
C ASN A 269 3.77 13.33 -30.13
#